data_AF-A0A5J6UIZ8-F1
#
_entry.id   AF-A0A5J6UIZ8-F1
#
_cell.length_a   1.000
_cell.length_b   1.000
_cell.length_c   1.000
_cell.angle_alpha   90.00
_cell.angle_beta   90.00
_cell.angle_gamma   90.00
#
_symmetry.space_group_name_H-M   'P 1'
#
loop_
_entity.id
_entity.type
_entity.pdbx_description
1 polymer ?
#
loop_
_entity_poly.entity_id
_entity_poly.type
_entity_poly.pdbx_seq_one_letter_code
_entity_poly.pdbx_strand_id
1 'polypeptide(L)'
;MRPGEHRLRRLVIGLTVAALVTTGGAAAVPPAVPDWASPGLVGGGGAPYNGVPVPPHESLGASYLPDSSVVRLRDGRVRLIPPGGNAPITVAADDPRVDAAVAADRAWLESGTVPTGGLGERYSAMSARALLDMRLLTRPNGASQASWYGIWRYSWPRDSAFAAAAFAVSGHPAEARSILEFMSRVQDPDGTWAARYHVDGRPVTDGRDRQLDALGWMLWSTWFYRAKTPEGAVPGELWTMVRRAADHLAVSLDAEGLPPASSDYWERDPRTEEDPRRPTLGVVGPVLAGLRSAAALADGEGADADADRWGAAADRLSGALAHQFAPYGYPRSPVRDGRMDTSVTFVAPPFAPVDAGVTAAIEHAFAEQVLPNGGVLPGEEWPGNKHIAWTPEVALFGLAAAASGRTETALDLLDWLRRHRTSLGVLPEKVGPDGHQAGVAPLGWTASMVVLALAALEEPLPIPPTGSGAG
;
A
#
# COMPACT_ATOMS: atom_id res chain seq x y z
N MET A 1 29.14 47.46 -34.79
CA MET A 1 29.79 46.69 -33.70
C MET A 1 29.02 46.97 -32.42
N ARG A 2 28.46 45.93 -31.78
CA ARG A 2 27.58 46.05 -30.60
C ARG A 2 28.39 46.19 -29.31
N PRO A 3 27.91 46.96 -28.34
CA PRO A 3 28.13 46.70 -26.92
C PRO A 3 26.83 46.19 -26.25
N GLY A 4 27.00 45.39 -25.20
CA GLY A 4 25.93 44.83 -24.39
C GLY A 4 25.59 45.64 -23.13
N GLU A 5 24.56 45.12 -22.45
CA GLU A 5 24.22 45.23 -21.02
C GLU A 5 23.61 46.56 -20.50
N HIS A 6 22.34 46.53 -20.08
CA HIS A 6 21.95 46.32 -18.67
C HIS A 6 20.48 46.72 -18.35
N ARG A 7 19.86 45.91 -17.46
CA ARG A 7 18.92 46.25 -16.36
C ARG A 7 17.43 46.52 -16.62
N LEU A 8 16.65 45.48 -16.29
CA LEU A 8 15.53 45.40 -15.32
C LEU A 8 14.82 46.69 -14.87
N ARG A 9 13.48 46.73 -14.99
CA ARG A 9 12.56 47.43 -14.05
C ARG A 9 11.19 46.74 -13.97
N ARG A 10 10.73 46.53 -12.74
CA ARG A 10 9.39 46.09 -12.30
C ARG A 10 8.39 47.26 -12.39
N LEU A 11 7.08 47.02 -12.60
CA LEU A 11 5.96 47.23 -11.64
C LEU A 11 4.54 47.25 -12.30
N VAL A 12 3.63 46.44 -11.73
CA VAL A 12 2.26 46.74 -11.23
C VAL A 12 1.04 46.99 -12.17
N ILE A 13 0.10 46.03 -12.07
CA ILE A 13 -1.37 46.06 -11.81
C ILE A 13 -2.27 47.02 -12.61
N GLY A 14 -3.33 46.44 -13.20
CA GLY A 14 -4.58 47.13 -13.55
C GLY A 14 -5.72 46.15 -13.82
N LEU A 15 -6.76 46.18 -12.97
CA LEU A 15 -8.05 45.49 -13.05
C LEU A 15 -8.88 45.94 -14.26
N THR A 16 -9.65 45.02 -14.86
CA THR A 16 -10.95 45.37 -15.47
C THR A 16 -11.97 44.25 -15.26
N VAL A 17 -13.01 44.56 -14.49
CA VAL A 17 -14.30 43.86 -14.46
C VAL A 17 -15.19 44.49 -15.54
N ALA A 18 -15.84 43.67 -16.36
CA ALA A 18 -17.09 44.06 -17.03
C ALA A 18 -17.93 42.80 -17.29
N ALA A 19 -19.11 42.76 -16.68
CA ALA A 19 -20.16 41.78 -16.89
C ALA A 19 -20.95 42.11 -18.16
N LEU A 20 -21.50 41.11 -18.86
CA LEU A 20 -22.85 41.17 -19.41
C LEU A 20 -23.42 39.78 -19.72
N VAL A 21 -24.70 39.64 -19.37
CA VAL A 21 -25.56 38.45 -19.40
C VAL A 21 -26.04 38.12 -20.81
N THR A 22 -26.10 36.84 -21.19
CA THR A 22 -27.19 36.29 -22.01
C THR A 22 -27.45 34.81 -21.68
N THR A 23 -28.72 34.53 -21.39
CA THR A 23 -29.34 33.24 -21.16
C THR A 23 -29.39 32.39 -22.43
N GLY A 24 -28.93 31.15 -22.34
CA GLY A 24 -29.20 30.09 -23.31
C GLY A 24 -28.84 28.76 -22.65
N GLY A 25 -29.82 27.85 -22.54
CA GLY A 25 -29.63 26.53 -21.97
C GLY A 25 -28.62 25.72 -22.77
N ALA A 26 -27.34 25.85 -22.42
CA ALA A 26 -26.34 24.85 -22.76
C ALA A 26 -26.49 23.76 -21.70
N ALA A 27 -26.87 22.56 -22.12
CA ALA A 27 -26.62 21.36 -21.31
C ALA A 27 -25.17 21.46 -20.84
N ALA A 28 -24.95 21.56 -19.53
CA ALA A 28 -23.62 21.62 -18.96
C ALA A 28 -22.86 20.44 -19.58
N VAL A 29 -21.81 20.74 -20.35
CA VAL A 29 -20.90 19.70 -20.83
C VAL A 29 -20.49 18.94 -19.57
N PRO A 30 -20.78 17.63 -19.48
CA PRO A 30 -20.41 16.87 -18.31
C PRO A 30 -18.91 17.12 -18.07
N PRO A 31 -18.49 17.41 -16.83
CA PRO A 31 -17.07 17.58 -16.56
C PRO A 31 -16.32 16.39 -17.16
N ALA A 32 -15.24 16.68 -17.88
CA ALA A 32 -14.45 15.64 -18.52
C ALA A 32 -14.06 14.61 -17.46
N VAL A 33 -14.43 13.35 -17.70
CA VAL A 33 -14.09 12.26 -16.79
C VAL A 33 -12.56 12.14 -16.80
N PRO A 34 -11.88 12.26 -15.64
CA PRO A 34 -10.43 12.24 -15.62
C PRO A 34 -9.88 10.91 -16.18
N ASP A 35 -8.74 10.95 -16.86
CA ASP A 35 -8.17 9.75 -17.48
C ASP A 35 -7.80 8.65 -16.48
N TRP A 36 -7.61 8.98 -15.19
CA TRP A 36 -7.39 8.01 -14.12
C TRP A 36 -8.67 7.34 -13.61
N ALA A 37 -9.83 7.90 -13.93
CA ALA A 37 -11.11 7.39 -13.47
C ALA A 37 -11.41 6.13 -14.28
N SER A 38 -10.99 5.00 -13.74
CA SER A 38 -11.49 3.69 -14.14
C SER A 38 -12.25 3.12 -12.96
N PRO A 39 -13.43 2.53 -13.17
CA PRO A 39 -14.14 1.83 -12.13
C PRO A 39 -13.60 0.42 -11.89
N GLY A 40 -12.62 -0.06 -12.65
CA GLY A 40 -11.99 -1.37 -12.44
C GLY A 40 -11.09 -1.81 -13.58
N LEU A 41 -10.49 -2.99 -13.45
CA LEU A 41 -9.67 -3.60 -14.49
C LEU A 41 -10.40 -4.78 -15.12
N VAL A 42 -10.33 -4.92 -16.44
CA VAL A 42 -10.61 -6.18 -17.11
C VAL A 42 -9.33 -6.99 -17.24
N GLY A 43 -9.43 -8.30 -17.02
CA GLY A 43 -8.32 -9.23 -17.16
C GLY A 43 -8.81 -10.59 -17.64
N GLY A 44 -8.03 -11.61 -17.33
CA GLY A 44 -8.40 -13.02 -17.46
C GLY A 44 -7.37 -13.88 -16.76
N GLY A 45 -7.79 -15.02 -16.21
CA GLY A 45 -6.96 -15.85 -15.32
C GLY A 45 -5.77 -16.56 -15.96
N GLY A 46 -5.40 -16.24 -17.20
CA GLY A 46 -4.25 -16.83 -17.90
C GLY A 46 -3.01 -15.94 -17.84
N ALA A 47 -1.85 -16.55 -17.63
CA ALA A 47 -0.57 -15.85 -17.77
C ALA A 47 -0.35 -15.41 -19.24
N PRO A 48 0.20 -14.21 -19.50
CA PRO A 48 0.57 -13.19 -18.52
C PRO A 48 -0.65 -12.44 -17.94
N TYR A 49 -0.66 -12.24 -16.62
CA TYR A 49 -1.70 -11.47 -15.95
C TYR A 49 -1.57 -10.00 -16.33
N ASN A 50 -2.56 -9.48 -17.04
CA ASN A 50 -2.63 -8.10 -17.48
C ASN A 50 -3.98 -7.54 -17.08
N GLY A 51 -3.98 -6.38 -16.42
CA GLY A 51 -5.17 -5.57 -16.25
C GLY A 51 -5.23 -4.48 -17.30
N VAL A 52 -6.40 -4.27 -17.91
CA VAL A 52 -6.68 -3.11 -18.75
C VAL A 52 -7.83 -2.32 -18.11
N PRO A 53 -7.72 -0.99 -17.96
CA PRO A 53 -8.79 -0.18 -17.38
C PRO A 53 -10.09 -0.30 -18.18
N VAL A 54 -11.21 -0.40 -17.46
CA VAL A 54 -12.54 -0.30 -18.05
C VAL A 54 -12.87 1.19 -18.23
N PRO A 55 -13.18 1.67 -19.45
CA PRO A 55 -13.59 3.06 -19.61
C PRO A 55 -14.88 3.37 -18.82
N PRO A 56 -15.00 4.52 -18.15
CA PRO A 56 -16.17 4.87 -17.33
C PRO A 56 -17.51 4.74 -18.04
N HIS A 57 -17.57 5.14 -19.31
CA HIS A 57 -18.79 5.05 -20.11
C HIS A 57 -19.22 3.59 -20.37
N GLU A 58 -18.29 2.65 -20.40
CA GLU A 58 -18.59 1.21 -20.54
C GLU A 58 -19.02 0.56 -19.22
N SER A 59 -18.73 1.20 -18.08
CA SER A 59 -19.05 0.64 -16.76
C SER A 59 -20.52 0.77 -16.35
N LEU A 60 -21.29 1.62 -17.04
CA LEU A 60 -22.68 1.89 -16.71
C LEU A 60 -23.55 0.65 -16.95
N GLY A 61 -23.89 -0.05 -15.87
CA GLY A 61 -24.62 -1.31 -15.92
C GLY A 61 -23.74 -2.53 -16.26
N ALA A 62 -22.42 -2.37 -16.19
CA ALA A 62 -21.49 -3.49 -16.26
C ALA A 62 -21.24 -4.08 -14.87
N SER A 63 -20.84 -5.36 -14.83
CA SER A 63 -20.47 -6.06 -13.60
C SER A 63 -19.42 -7.12 -13.88
N TYR A 64 -18.58 -7.43 -12.90
CA TYR A 64 -17.77 -8.64 -12.98
C TYR A 64 -18.67 -9.88 -13.01
N LEU A 65 -18.28 -10.90 -13.78
CA LEU A 65 -18.79 -12.24 -13.55
C LEU A 65 -18.23 -12.75 -12.20
N PRO A 66 -19.03 -13.47 -11.38
CA PRO A 66 -18.64 -13.82 -10.02
C PRO A 66 -17.27 -14.51 -9.96
N ASP A 67 -16.42 -14.02 -9.04
CA ASP A 67 -15.07 -14.53 -8.76
C ASP A 67 -14.16 -14.55 -9.99
N SER A 68 -14.25 -13.50 -10.81
CA SER A 68 -13.39 -13.33 -11.99
C SER A 68 -13.09 -11.86 -12.32
N SER A 69 -12.13 -11.64 -13.20
CA SER A 69 -11.79 -10.35 -13.80
C SER A 69 -12.44 -10.16 -15.18
N VAL A 70 -13.45 -10.97 -15.48
CA VAL A 70 -14.25 -10.91 -16.70
C VAL A 70 -15.45 -9.99 -16.47
N VAL A 71 -15.70 -9.06 -17.38
CA VAL A 71 -16.72 -8.01 -17.22
C VAL A 71 -17.89 -8.25 -18.17
N ARG A 72 -19.10 -8.43 -17.66
CA ARG A 72 -20.34 -8.38 -18.43
C ARG A 72 -20.72 -6.92 -18.64
N LEU A 73 -20.91 -6.51 -19.89
CA LEU A 73 -21.36 -5.19 -20.27
C LEU A 73 -22.89 -5.09 -20.23
N ARG A 74 -23.42 -3.87 -20.23
CA ARG A 74 -24.87 -3.60 -20.22
C ARG A 74 -25.64 -4.24 -21.38
N ASP A 75 -25.02 -4.36 -22.54
CA ASP A 75 -25.62 -4.98 -23.74
C ASP A 75 -25.56 -6.52 -23.72
N GLY A 76 -25.09 -7.11 -22.63
CA GLY A 76 -24.99 -8.55 -22.44
C GLY A 76 -23.72 -9.18 -23.00
N ARG A 77 -22.91 -8.44 -23.79
CA ARG A 77 -21.59 -8.92 -24.23
C ARG A 77 -20.61 -8.96 -23.08
N VAL A 78 -19.54 -9.72 -23.26
CA VAL A 78 -18.54 -9.96 -22.22
C VAL A 78 -17.17 -9.47 -22.70
N ARG A 79 -16.50 -8.69 -21.85
CA ARG A 79 -15.14 -8.20 -22.04
C ARG A 79 -14.18 -9.00 -21.16
N LEU A 80 -13.11 -9.52 -21.77
CA LEU A 80 -12.07 -10.29 -21.10
C LEU A 80 -10.73 -10.14 -21.81
N ILE A 81 -9.63 -10.50 -21.14
CA ILE A 81 -8.36 -10.80 -21.80
C ILE A 81 -8.25 -12.33 -21.94
N PRO A 82 -8.15 -12.88 -23.15
CA PRO A 82 -8.00 -14.32 -23.34
C PRO A 82 -6.73 -14.84 -22.66
N PRO A 83 -6.71 -16.08 -22.16
CA PRO A 83 -5.47 -16.71 -21.69
C PRO A 83 -4.36 -16.62 -22.74
N GLY A 84 -3.16 -16.20 -22.32
CA GLY A 84 -2.01 -15.95 -23.23
C GLY A 84 -2.07 -14.62 -24.00
N GLY A 85 -3.15 -13.86 -23.87
CA GLY A 85 -3.33 -12.54 -24.49
C GLY A 85 -2.83 -11.38 -23.64
N ASN A 86 -2.72 -10.20 -24.25
CA ASN A 86 -2.34 -8.95 -23.59
C ASN A 86 -3.32 -7.78 -23.88
N ALA A 87 -4.38 -8.05 -24.62
CA ALA A 87 -5.38 -7.06 -25.01
C ALA A 87 -6.79 -7.61 -24.78
N PRO A 88 -7.75 -6.74 -24.38
CA PRO A 88 -9.11 -7.18 -24.15
C PRO A 88 -9.84 -7.42 -25.46
N ILE A 89 -10.69 -8.44 -25.48
CA ILE A 89 -11.68 -8.70 -26.53
C ILE A 89 -13.08 -8.51 -25.96
N THR A 90 -14.05 -8.25 -26.83
CA THR A 90 -15.47 -8.28 -26.47
C THR A 90 -16.16 -9.36 -27.29
N VAL A 91 -16.85 -10.28 -26.63
CA VAL A 91 -17.44 -11.48 -27.22
C VAL A 91 -18.89 -11.66 -26.74
N ALA A 92 -19.62 -12.59 -27.37
CA ALA A 92 -20.92 -13.01 -26.87
C ALA A 92 -20.78 -13.74 -25.52
N ALA A 93 -21.83 -13.74 -24.70
CA ALA A 93 -21.79 -14.32 -23.36
C ALA A 93 -21.60 -15.85 -23.35
N ASP A 94 -21.98 -16.53 -24.44
CA ASP A 94 -21.85 -17.96 -24.67
C ASP A 94 -20.54 -18.36 -25.37
N ASP A 95 -19.63 -17.41 -25.60
CA ASP A 95 -18.32 -17.70 -26.17
C ASP A 95 -17.49 -18.54 -25.18
N PRO A 96 -16.93 -19.69 -25.61
CA PRO A 96 -16.21 -20.61 -24.71
C PRO A 96 -14.98 -19.98 -24.02
N ARG A 97 -14.46 -18.87 -24.55
CA ARG A 97 -13.37 -18.13 -23.91
C ARG A 97 -13.81 -17.43 -22.62
N VAL A 98 -15.09 -17.11 -22.48
CA VAL A 98 -15.66 -16.55 -21.25
C VAL A 98 -15.52 -17.56 -20.11
N ASP A 99 -16.02 -18.78 -20.32
CA ASP A 99 -15.96 -19.85 -19.32
C ASP A 99 -14.52 -20.21 -18.97
N ALA A 100 -13.63 -20.27 -19.97
CA ALA A 100 -12.21 -20.53 -19.74
C ALA A 100 -11.53 -19.45 -18.87
N ALA A 101 -11.84 -18.16 -19.11
CA ALA A 101 -11.28 -17.07 -18.33
C ALA A 101 -11.82 -17.02 -16.89
N VAL A 102 -13.13 -17.26 -16.72
CA VAL A 102 -13.76 -17.35 -15.38
C VAL A 102 -13.21 -18.53 -14.60
N ALA A 103 -13.12 -19.71 -15.22
CA ALA A 103 -12.58 -20.91 -14.57
C ALA A 103 -11.13 -20.72 -14.13
N ALA A 104 -10.31 -20.01 -14.92
CA ALA A 104 -8.92 -19.75 -14.58
C ALA A 104 -8.75 -18.78 -13.38
N ASP A 105 -9.61 -17.77 -13.25
CA ASP A 105 -9.60 -16.88 -12.08
C ASP A 105 -10.09 -17.61 -10.82
N ARG A 106 -11.15 -18.41 -10.94
CA ARG A 106 -11.67 -19.22 -9.84
C ARG A 106 -10.69 -20.28 -9.36
N ALA A 107 -10.10 -21.03 -10.28
CA ALA A 107 -9.10 -22.05 -9.94
C ALA A 107 -7.90 -21.44 -9.22
N TRP A 108 -7.53 -20.20 -9.54
CA TRP A 108 -6.50 -19.50 -8.80
C TRP A 108 -6.95 -19.08 -7.40
N LEU A 109 -8.13 -18.47 -7.25
CA LEU A 109 -8.68 -18.15 -5.92
C LEU A 109 -8.82 -19.40 -5.04
N GLU A 110 -9.23 -20.52 -5.62
CA GLU A 110 -9.38 -21.84 -4.96
C GLU A 110 -8.04 -22.52 -4.66
N SER A 111 -6.93 -22.06 -5.25
CA SER A 111 -5.59 -22.58 -4.95
C SER A 111 -5.04 -22.08 -3.61
N GLY A 112 -5.62 -20.99 -3.09
CA GLY A 112 -5.36 -20.44 -1.78
C GLY A 112 -6.65 -20.32 -0.96
N THR A 113 -6.81 -19.18 -0.29
CA THR A 113 -7.98 -18.83 0.50
C THR A 113 -8.41 -17.40 0.18
N VAL A 114 -9.70 -17.12 0.35
CA VAL A 114 -10.27 -15.78 0.26
C VAL A 114 -10.74 -15.37 1.66
N PRO A 115 -9.94 -14.62 2.43
CA PRO A 115 -10.31 -14.25 3.80
C PRO A 115 -11.60 -13.43 3.82
N THR A 116 -12.52 -13.77 4.71
CA THR A 116 -13.84 -13.14 4.86
C THR A 116 -14.04 -12.47 6.22
N GLY A 117 -13.04 -12.53 7.10
CA GLY A 117 -13.16 -12.07 8.49
C GLY A 117 -14.09 -12.94 9.33
N GLY A 118 -14.30 -14.20 8.95
CA GLY A 118 -15.25 -15.11 9.63
C GLY A 118 -16.72 -14.76 9.40
N LEU A 119 -17.01 -13.81 8.48
CA LEU A 119 -18.35 -13.27 8.23
C LEU A 119 -18.91 -13.64 6.84
N GLY A 120 -18.32 -14.66 6.19
CA GLY A 120 -18.83 -15.29 4.98
C GLY A 120 -19.10 -14.29 3.86
N GLU A 121 -20.36 -14.23 3.40
CA GLU A 121 -20.79 -13.44 2.23
C GLU A 121 -20.59 -11.91 2.38
N ARG A 122 -20.46 -11.37 3.60
CA ARG A 122 -20.37 -9.91 3.82
C ARG A 122 -19.17 -9.28 3.10
N TYR A 123 -18.03 -9.97 3.14
CA TYR A 123 -16.76 -9.47 2.61
C TYR A 123 -16.19 -10.31 1.46
N SER A 124 -16.76 -11.48 1.16
CA SER A 124 -16.25 -12.40 0.13
C SER A 124 -16.02 -11.70 -1.22
N ALA A 125 -17.02 -10.95 -1.71
CA ALA A 125 -16.92 -10.25 -2.99
C ALA A 125 -15.85 -9.13 -2.99
N MET A 126 -15.62 -8.45 -1.86
CA MET A 126 -14.58 -7.43 -1.76
C MET A 126 -13.20 -8.08 -1.68
N SER A 127 -13.06 -9.16 -0.91
CA SER A 127 -11.81 -9.89 -0.72
C SER A 127 -11.35 -10.58 -2.01
N ALA A 128 -12.25 -11.32 -2.68
CA ALA A 128 -11.97 -11.94 -3.97
C ALA A 128 -11.55 -10.90 -5.02
N ARG A 129 -12.25 -9.75 -5.08
CA ARG A 129 -11.90 -8.65 -5.98
C ARG A 129 -10.53 -8.05 -5.65
N ALA A 130 -10.21 -7.84 -4.37
CA ALA A 130 -8.92 -7.34 -3.92
C ALA A 130 -7.77 -8.28 -4.33
N LEU A 131 -7.92 -9.59 -4.14
CA LEU A 131 -6.94 -10.60 -4.57
C LEU A 131 -6.73 -10.59 -6.08
N LEU A 132 -7.82 -10.60 -6.86
CA LEU A 132 -7.74 -10.55 -8.32
C LEU A 132 -7.12 -9.23 -8.81
N ASP A 133 -7.44 -8.10 -8.19
CA ASP A 133 -6.84 -6.80 -8.54
C ASP A 133 -5.34 -6.77 -8.30
N MET A 134 -4.88 -7.28 -7.14
CA MET A 134 -3.44 -7.42 -6.86
C MET A 134 -2.74 -8.32 -7.89
N ARG A 135 -3.38 -9.42 -8.29
CA ARG A 135 -2.85 -10.34 -9.31
C ARG A 135 -2.72 -9.66 -10.67
N LEU A 136 -3.71 -8.84 -11.07
CA LEU A 136 -3.65 -8.09 -12.32
C LEU A 136 -2.62 -6.94 -12.31
N LEU A 137 -2.31 -6.41 -11.12
CA LEU A 137 -1.29 -5.36 -10.94
C LEU A 137 0.13 -5.92 -10.88
N THR A 138 0.29 -7.23 -10.60
CA THR A 138 1.58 -7.91 -10.54
C THR A 138 1.97 -8.51 -11.89
N ARG A 139 3.12 -8.06 -12.41
CA ARG A 139 3.67 -8.51 -13.68
C ARG A 139 4.28 -9.92 -13.55
N PRO A 140 4.44 -10.68 -14.66
CA PRO A 140 5.06 -12.00 -14.62
C PRO A 140 6.47 -12.06 -14.03
N ASN A 141 7.21 -10.94 -14.05
CA ASN A 141 8.52 -10.81 -13.42
C ASN A 141 8.44 -10.39 -11.94
N GLY A 142 7.27 -10.39 -11.32
CA GLY A 142 7.06 -10.01 -9.92
C GLY A 142 6.98 -8.50 -9.65
N ALA A 143 7.10 -7.64 -10.67
CA ALA A 143 6.91 -6.20 -10.46
C ALA A 143 5.44 -5.92 -10.12
N SER A 144 5.16 -5.60 -8.85
CA SER A 144 3.81 -5.23 -8.39
C SER A 144 3.61 -3.72 -8.51
N GLN A 145 2.67 -3.30 -9.35
CA GLN A 145 2.37 -1.88 -9.53
C GLN A 145 1.42 -1.38 -8.44
N ALA A 146 1.56 -0.11 -8.02
CA ALA A 146 0.59 0.51 -7.11
C ALA A 146 -0.81 0.59 -7.76
N SER A 147 -0.88 0.97 -9.04
CA SER A 147 -2.08 0.94 -9.88
C SER A 147 -1.72 1.00 -11.39
N TRP A 148 -2.70 1.23 -12.25
CA TRP A 148 -2.57 1.11 -13.71
C TRP A 148 -2.32 2.44 -14.44
N TYR A 149 -2.52 3.60 -13.79
CA TYR A 149 -2.49 4.92 -14.43
C TYR A 149 -1.27 5.76 -14.03
N GLY A 150 -0.70 6.51 -14.99
CA GLY A 150 0.29 7.55 -14.72
C GLY A 150 1.45 7.11 -13.83
N ILE A 151 1.72 7.89 -12.79
CA ILE A 151 2.79 7.61 -11.83
C ILE A 151 2.55 6.35 -11.00
N TRP A 152 1.31 5.88 -10.84
CA TRP A 152 1.00 4.68 -10.07
C TRP A 152 1.40 3.38 -10.77
N ARG A 153 1.83 3.44 -12.04
CA ARG A 153 2.35 2.29 -12.80
C ARG A 153 3.74 1.82 -12.38
N TYR A 154 4.31 2.43 -11.36
CA TYR A 154 5.59 2.01 -10.80
C TYR A 154 5.38 0.96 -9.70
N SER A 155 6.45 0.22 -9.43
CA SER A 155 6.57 -0.69 -8.30
C SER A 155 7.28 0.02 -7.15
N TRP A 156 6.58 0.20 -6.04
CA TRP A 156 7.14 0.71 -4.80
C TRP A 156 7.53 -0.46 -3.90
N PRO A 157 8.69 -0.39 -3.22
CA PRO A 157 9.03 -1.35 -2.18
C PRO A 157 7.92 -1.47 -1.12
N ARG A 158 7.41 -0.35 -0.58
CA ARG A 158 6.32 -0.36 0.41
C ARG A 158 5.09 -1.12 -0.10
N ASP A 159 4.48 -0.68 -1.20
CA ASP A 159 3.27 -1.30 -1.75
C ASP A 159 3.49 -2.78 -2.08
N SER A 160 4.67 -3.13 -2.61
CA SER A 160 5.05 -4.52 -2.90
C SER A 160 5.19 -5.38 -1.66
N ALA A 161 5.66 -4.82 -0.54
CA ALA A 161 5.79 -5.51 0.75
C ALA A 161 4.43 -6.03 1.21
N PHE A 162 3.43 -5.16 1.17
CA PHE A 162 2.07 -5.46 1.57
C PHE A 162 1.41 -6.43 0.59
N ALA A 163 1.62 -6.28 -0.72
CA ALA A 163 1.12 -7.23 -1.71
C ALA A 163 1.69 -8.64 -1.49
N ALA A 164 3.01 -8.76 -1.26
CA ALA A 164 3.64 -10.04 -0.96
C ALA A 164 3.10 -10.66 0.35
N ALA A 165 2.90 -9.87 1.40
CA ALA A 165 2.31 -10.34 2.66
C ALA A 165 0.85 -10.80 2.47
N ALA A 166 0.06 -10.06 1.69
CA ALA A 166 -1.33 -10.41 1.39
C ALA A 166 -1.43 -11.71 0.56
N PHE A 167 -0.57 -11.89 -0.43
CA PHE A 167 -0.48 -13.17 -1.16
C PHE A 167 -0.02 -14.31 -0.26
N ALA A 168 0.95 -14.08 0.64
CA ALA A 168 1.40 -15.10 1.57
C ALA A 168 0.30 -15.54 2.54
N VAL A 169 -0.43 -14.61 3.16
CA VAL A 169 -1.51 -14.98 4.12
C VAL A 169 -2.70 -15.64 3.43
N SER A 170 -2.97 -15.29 2.17
CA SER A 170 -4.07 -15.88 1.39
C SER A 170 -3.69 -17.20 0.72
N GLY A 171 -2.50 -17.77 0.99
CA GLY A 171 -2.11 -19.06 0.42
C GLY A 171 -1.67 -19.01 -1.05
N HIS A 172 -1.20 -17.85 -1.53
CA HIS A 172 -0.65 -17.64 -2.88
C HIS A 172 0.88 -17.40 -2.81
N PRO A 173 1.69 -18.37 -2.34
CA PRO A 173 3.11 -18.14 -2.06
C PRO A 173 3.95 -17.91 -3.31
N ALA A 174 3.51 -18.38 -4.48
CA ALA A 174 4.22 -18.17 -5.74
C ALA A 174 4.22 -16.69 -6.14
N GLU A 175 3.08 -16.01 -6.01
CA GLU A 175 2.93 -14.58 -6.24
C GLU A 175 3.78 -13.78 -5.24
N ALA A 176 3.68 -14.11 -3.95
CA ALA A 176 4.47 -13.48 -2.90
C ALA A 176 5.99 -13.59 -3.17
N ARG A 177 6.45 -14.81 -3.46
CA ARG A 177 7.86 -15.09 -3.80
C ARG A 177 8.32 -14.30 -5.02
N SER A 178 7.50 -14.25 -6.08
CA SER A 178 7.87 -13.53 -7.31
C SER A 178 8.13 -12.04 -7.06
N ILE A 179 7.33 -11.41 -6.18
CA ILE A 179 7.48 -10.00 -5.78
C ILE A 179 8.76 -9.80 -4.98
N LEU A 180 9.03 -10.67 -4.00
CA LEU A 180 10.25 -10.61 -3.20
C LEU A 180 11.50 -10.82 -4.07
N GLU A 181 11.46 -11.73 -5.04
CA GLU A 181 12.55 -11.94 -5.99
C GLU A 181 12.75 -10.74 -6.93
N PHE A 182 11.67 -10.06 -7.33
CA PHE A 182 11.79 -8.79 -8.05
C PHE A 182 12.53 -7.75 -7.21
N MET A 183 12.16 -7.60 -5.94
CA MET A 183 12.80 -6.65 -5.02
C MET A 183 14.26 -7.01 -4.75
N SER A 184 14.60 -8.30 -4.63
CA SER A 184 15.99 -8.77 -4.53
C SER A 184 16.83 -8.38 -5.75
N ARG A 185 16.27 -8.51 -6.97
CA ARG A 185 16.99 -8.15 -8.21
C ARG A 185 17.26 -6.65 -8.36
N VAL A 186 16.40 -5.79 -7.82
CA VAL A 186 16.51 -4.33 -7.99
C VAL A 186 17.11 -3.62 -6.76
N GLN A 187 17.49 -4.38 -5.72
CA GLN A 187 18.18 -3.86 -4.56
C GLN A 187 19.59 -3.40 -4.95
N ASP A 188 19.99 -2.23 -4.47
CA ASP A 188 21.34 -1.74 -4.67
C ASP A 188 22.36 -2.47 -3.78
N PRO A 189 23.65 -2.49 -4.16
CA PRO A 189 24.68 -3.20 -3.39
C PRO A 189 24.81 -2.76 -1.92
N ASP A 190 24.40 -1.54 -1.59
CA ASP A 190 24.42 -0.99 -0.24
C ASP A 190 23.21 -1.39 0.62
N GLY A 191 22.31 -2.23 0.09
CA GLY A 191 21.12 -2.75 0.77
C GLY A 191 19.87 -1.89 0.63
N THR A 192 19.96 -0.75 -0.05
CA THR A 192 18.84 0.17 -0.22
C THR A 192 18.06 -0.07 -1.52
N TRP A 193 16.91 0.58 -1.63
CA TRP A 193 16.11 0.66 -2.85
C TRP A 193 15.90 2.12 -3.25
N ALA A 194 15.75 2.37 -4.55
CA ALA A 194 15.13 3.60 -5.02
C ALA A 194 13.69 3.69 -4.50
N ALA A 195 13.12 4.90 -4.42
CA ALA A 195 11.74 5.08 -3.96
C ALA A 195 10.73 4.25 -4.76
N ARG A 196 10.95 4.11 -6.07
CA ARG A 196 10.10 3.34 -6.98
C ARG A 196 10.80 2.94 -8.27
N TYR A 197 10.28 1.90 -8.91
CA TYR A 197 10.84 1.27 -10.10
C TYR A 197 9.82 1.19 -11.22
N HIS A 198 10.28 1.33 -12.46
CA HIS A 198 9.52 0.86 -13.60
C HIS A 198 9.33 -0.67 -13.51
N VAL A 199 8.30 -1.19 -14.18
CA VAL A 199 8.02 -2.65 -14.19
C VAL A 199 9.14 -3.50 -14.80
N ASP A 200 10.06 -2.88 -15.55
CA ASP A 200 11.27 -3.52 -16.08
C ASP A 200 12.45 -3.56 -15.09
N GLY A 201 12.28 -2.98 -13.89
CA GLY A 201 13.28 -2.94 -12.83
C GLY A 201 14.19 -1.73 -12.86
N ARG A 202 14.06 -0.81 -13.82
CA ARG A 202 14.83 0.45 -13.80
C ARG A 202 14.31 1.39 -12.71
N PRO A 203 15.19 2.00 -11.89
CA PRO A 203 14.76 2.99 -10.90
C PRO A 203 14.17 4.21 -11.59
N VAL A 204 13.11 4.78 -11.02
CA VAL A 204 12.51 6.02 -11.55
C VAL A 204 13.32 7.22 -11.05
N THR A 205 13.85 8.02 -11.98
CA THR A 205 14.64 9.21 -11.66
C THR A 205 13.79 10.48 -11.71
N ASP A 206 13.00 10.71 -10.66
CA ASP A 206 12.10 11.88 -10.55
C ASP A 206 12.41 12.81 -9.36
N GLY A 207 13.62 12.71 -8.81
CA GLY A 207 14.11 13.59 -7.74
C GLY A 207 13.73 13.16 -6.33
N ARG A 208 13.09 12.01 -6.15
CA ARG A 208 12.87 11.40 -4.83
C ARG A 208 14.15 10.74 -4.31
N ASP A 209 14.43 11.01 -3.05
CA ASP A 209 15.44 10.28 -2.31
C ASP A 209 14.99 8.86 -1.97
N ARG A 210 15.96 8.02 -1.58
CA ARG A 210 15.69 6.69 -1.05
C ARG A 210 14.94 6.82 0.28
N GLN A 211 13.97 5.95 0.48
CA GLN A 211 13.07 5.98 1.64
C GLN A 211 13.46 4.84 2.58
N LEU A 212 13.77 5.15 3.84
CA LEU A 212 14.24 4.12 4.79
C LEU A 212 13.14 3.18 5.28
N ASP A 213 11.87 3.61 5.23
CA ASP A 213 10.73 2.74 5.53
C ASP A 213 10.67 1.53 4.59
N ALA A 214 11.06 1.70 3.32
CA ALA A 214 11.13 0.63 2.34
C ALA A 214 11.95 -0.58 2.81
N LEU A 215 13.10 -0.35 3.44
CA LEU A 215 13.97 -1.43 3.94
C LEU A 215 13.25 -2.19 5.06
N GLY A 216 12.63 -1.47 5.98
CA GLY A 216 11.85 -2.04 7.07
C GLY A 216 10.71 -2.93 6.57
N TRP A 217 9.93 -2.41 5.62
CA TRP A 217 8.82 -3.15 5.03
C TRP A 217 9.24 -4.38 4.24
N MET A 218 10.34 -4.31 3.48
CA MET A 218 10.88 -5.48 2.76
C MET A 218 11.33 -6.59 3.70
N LEU A 219 12.01 -6.24 4.79
CA LEU A 219 12.43 -7.20 5.81
C LEU A 219 11.23 -7.85 6.50
N TRP A 220 10.24 -7.04 6.92
CA TRP A 220 8.99 -7.54 7.50
C TRP A 220 8.24 -8.48 6.56
N SER A 221 8.07 -8.08 5.30
CA SER A 221 7.36 -8.89 4.30
C SER A 221 8.07 -10.21 4.00
N THR A 222 9.41 -10.21 3.95
CA THR A 222 10.19 -11.44 3.76
C THR A 222 10.04 -12.40 4.93
N TRP A 223 10.08 -11.88 6.16
CA TRP A 223 9.82 -12.68 7.37
C TRP A 223 8.38 -13.19 7.41
N PHE A 224 7.41 -12.34 7.12
CA PHE A 224 5.99 -12.70 7.11
C PHE A 224 5.70 -13.78 6.07
N TYR A 225 6.29 -13.68 4.87
CA TYR A 225 6.23 -14.72 3.85
C TYR A 225 6.74 -16.06 4.40
N ARG A 226 7.89 -16.08 5.08
CA ARG A 226 8.45 -17.30 5.70
C ARG A 226 7.59 -17.84 6.84
N ALA A 227 7.04 -16.96 7.68
CA ALA A 227 6.12 -17.36 8.75
C ALA A 227 4.85 -18.04 8.20
N LYS A 228 4.41 -17.67 7.00
CA LYS A 228 3.27 -18.30 6.30
C LYS A 228 3.67 -19.45 5.37
N THR A 229 4.96 -19.63 5.10
CA THR A 229 5.51 -20.70 4.25
C THR A 229 6.70 -21.37 4.94
N PRO A 230 6.50 -22.07 6.07
CA PRO A 230 7.60 -22.51 6.93
C PRO A 230 8.50 -23.59 6.31
N GLU A 231 8.08 -24.22 5.20
CA GLU A 231 8.85 -25.27 4.53
C GLU A 231 10.11 -24.73 3.84
N GLY A 232 11.22 -25.49 3.93
CA GLY A 232 12.50 -25.16 3.29
C GLY A 232 13.30 -24.08 4.02
N ALA A 233 14.43 -23.67 3.44
CA ALA A 233 15.20 -22.50 3.88
C ALA A 233 14.79 -21.25 3.09
N VAL A 234 15.12 -20.06 3.59
CA VAL A 234 15.01 -18.82 2.80
C VAL A 234 15.86 -18.96 1.53
N PRO A 235 15.31 -18.68 0.32
CA PRO A 235 16.09 -18.69 -0.91
C PRO A 235 17.32 -17.79 -0.81
N GLY A 236 18.48 -18.24 -1.31
CA GLY A 236 19.77 -17.57 -1.08
C GLY A 236 19.82 -16.11 -1.57
N GLU A 237 19.12 -15.79 -2.65
CA GLU A 237 18.96 -14.43 -3.16
C GLU A 237 18.10 -13.55 -2.24
N LEU A 238 17.09 -14.12 -1.57
CA LEU A 238 16.28 -13.40 -0.59
C LEU A 238 17.06 -13.23 0.72
N TRP A 239 17.84 -14.23 1.13
CA TRP A 239 18.73 -14.11 2.29
C TRP A 239 19.80 -13.03 2.08
N THR A 240 20.39 -12.97 0.88
CA THR A 240 21.34 -11.90 0.52
C THR A 240 20.68 -10.53 0.58
N MET A 241 19.45 -10.41 0.08
CA MET A 241 18.66 -9.17 0.15
C MET A 241 18.40 -8.74 1.60
N VAL A 242 17.98 -9.69 2.45
CA VAL A 242 17.74 -9.48 3.88
C VAL A 242 19.02 -9.00 4.58
N ARG A 243 20.13 -9.71 4.40
CA ARG A 243 21.41 -9.35 5.02
C ARG A 243 21.84 -7.93 4.69
N ARG A 244 21.78 -7.53 3.41
CA ARG A 244 22.19 -6.18 2.99
C ARG A 244 21.31 -5.10 3.60
N ALA A 245 19.98 -5.27 3.58
CA ALA A 245 19.05 -4.29 4.12
C ALA A 245 19.16 -4.19 5.65
N ALA A 246 19.26 -5.33 6.35
CA ALA A 246 19.39 -5.37 7.80
C ALA A 246 20.74 -4.80 8.28
N ASP A 247 21.84 -5.10 7.58
CA ASP A 247 23.15 -4.51 7.85
C ASP A 247 23.14 -3.00 7.65
N HIS A 248 22.51 -2.52 6.58
CA HIS A 248 22.34 -1.09 6.33
C HIS A 248 21.60 -0.41 7.48
N LEU A 249 20.42 -0.93 7.86
CA LEU A 249 19.61 -0.36 8.94
C LEU A 249 20.34 -0.38 10.27
N ALA A 250 20.96 -1.51 10.64
CA ALA A 250 21.67 -1.65 11.92
C ALA A 250 22.85 -0.66 12.05
N VAL A 251 23.58 -0.41 10.96
CA VAL A 251 24.69 0.55 10.93
C VAL A 251 24.20 2.00 10.88
N SER A 252 23.01 2.25 10.33
CA SER A 252 22.47 3.61 10.18
C SER A 252 22.01 4.25 11.51
N LEU A 253 21.78 3.46 12.56
CA LEU A 253 21.27 3.96 13.83
C LEU A 253 22.31 4.86 14.54
N ASP A 254 21.89 6.07 14.90
CA ASP A 254 22.70 7.04 15.64
C ASP A 254 22.98 6.60 17.09
N ALA A 255 23.73 7.41 17.84
CA ALA A 255 24.09 7.09 19.23
C ALA A 255 22.86 6.94 20.14
N GLU A 256 21.77 7.65 19.83
CA GLU A 256 20.48 7.57 20.53
C GLU A 256 19.61 6.40 20.06
N GLY A 257 20.03 5.66 19.02
CA GLY A 257 19.36 4.48 18.50
C GLY A 257 18.32 4.76 17.42
N LEU A 258 18.22 5.98 16.88
CA LEU A 258 17.29 6.33 15.81
C LEU A 258 17.96 6.23 14.43
N PRO A 259 17.24 5.83 13.36
CA PRO A 259 17.72 5.98 11.99
C PRO A 259 17.83 7.47 11.62
N PRO A 260 18.58 7.84 10.57
CA PRO A 260 18.62 9.21 10.10
C PRO A 260 17.25 9.65 9.57
N ALA A 261 17.01 10.97 9.54
CA ALA A 261 15.84 11.52 8.89
C ALA A 261 15.80 11.08 7.42
N SER A 262 14.65 10.57 6.98
CA SER A 262 14.42 10.04 5.65
C SER A 262 12.97 10.28 5.26
N SER A 263 12.70 10.40 3.96
CA SER A 263 11.32 10.42 3.46
C SER A 263 10.64 9.11 3.86
N ASP A 264 9.38 9.20 4.28
CA ASP A 264 8.55 8.06 4.64
C ASP A 264 7.47 7.80 3.58
N TYR A 265 6.40 7.11 3.96
CA TYR A 265 5.30 6.76 3.07
C TYR A 265 4.58 7.95 2.42
N TRP A 266 4.72 9.17 2.95
CA TRP A 266 4.20 10.40 2.31
C TRP A 266 5.07 10.87 1.15
N GLU A 267 6.29 10.32 1.01
CA GLU A 267 7.31 10.73 0.05
C GLU A 267 7.69 12.21 0.15
N ARG A 268 7.56 12.79 1.35
CA ARG A 268 7.90 14.20 1.60
C ARG A 268 9.36 14.37 1.91
N ASP A 269 9.88 15.55 1.59
CA ASP A 269 11.21 15.97 2.02
C ASP A 269 11.24 16.08 3.56
N PRO A 270 12.14 15.35 4.25
CA PRO A 270 12.23 15.36 5.72
C PRO A 270 12.49 16.74 6.31
N ARG A 271 13.04 17.66 5.52
CA ARG A 271 13.27 19.05 5.92
C ARG A 271 11.97 19.83 6.15
N THR A 272 10.83 19.28 5.76
CA THR A 272 9.50 19.88 5.94
C THR A 272 8.75 19.36 7.16
N GLU A 273 9.34 18.43 7.92
CA GLU A 273 8.77 17.88 9.15
C GLU A 273 8.98 18.82 10.35
N GLU A 274 8.23 18.62 11.43
CA GLU A 274 8.28 19.48 12.63
C GLU A 274 9.65 19.43 13.33
N ASP A 275 10.33 18.28 13.29
CA ASP A 275 11.76 18.18 13.61
C ASP A 275 12.54 17.58 12.43
N PRO A 276 13.14 18.41 11.56
CA PRO A 276 13.82 17.95 10.34
C PRO A 276 15.13 17.19 10.62
N ARG A 277 15.58 17.12 11.88
CA ARG A 277 16.80 16.41 12.29
C ARG A 277 16.52 14.98 12.72
N ARG A 278 15.25 14.62 12.93
CA ARG A 278 14.83 13.32 13.46
C ARG A 278 13.96 12.59 12.42
N PRO A 279 13.99 11.24 12.42
CA PRO A 279 13.07 10.47 11.59
C PRO A 279 11.62 10.64 12.07
N THR A 280 10.67 10.51 11.15
CA THR A 280 9.25 10.43 11.51
C THR A 280 8.93 9.04 12.08
N LEU A 281 7.79 8.92 12.76
CA LEU A 281 7.25 7.62 13.16
C LEU A 281 6.98 6.71 11.96
N GLY A 282 6.67 7.31 10.80
CA GLY A 282 6.57 6.66 9.49
C GLY A 282 7.86 6.00 8.99
N VAL A 283 9.03 6.38 9.52
CA VAL A 283 10.31 5.68 9.29
C VAL A 283 10.62 4.73 10.44
N VAL A 284 10.43 5.16 11.69
CA VAL A 284 10.82 4.40 12.90
C VAL A 284 10.05 3.08 13.02
N GLY A 285 8.73 3.09 12.83
CA GLY A 285 7.90 1.89 12.94
C GLY A 285 8.32 0.78 11.97
N PRO A 286 8.40 1.04 10.65
CA PRO A 286 8.83 0.05 9.67
C PRO A 286 10.24 -0.47 9.92
N VAL A 287 11.20 0.41 10.27
CA VAL A 287 12.59 0.01 10.55
C VAL A 287 12.64 -0.92 11.77
N LEU A 288 11.88 -0.64 12.83
CA LEU A 288 11.80 -1.50 14.00
C LEU A 288 11.19 -2.87 13.66
N ALA A 289 10.07 -2.88 12.93
CA ALA A 289 9.44 -4.12 12.47
C ALA A 289 10.40 -4.94 11.59
N GLY A 290 11.13 -4.28 10.69
CA GLY A 290 12.11 -4.90 9.80
C GLY A 290 13.33 -5.47 10.51
N LEU A 291 13.93 -4.76 11.47
CA LEU A 291 15.06 -5.28 12.23
C LEU A 291 14.69 -6.49 13.09
N ARG A 292 13.51 -6.47 13.74
CA ARG A 292 12.97 -7.64 14.46
C ARG A 292 12.75 -8.83 13.53
N SER A 293 12.17 -8.55 12.36
CA SER A 293 11.92 -9.55 11.32
C SER A 293 13.22 -10.16 10.77
N ALA A 294 14.25 -9.34 10.55
CA ALA A 294 15.55 -9.80 10.11
C ALA A 294 16.24 -10.67 11.18
N ALA A 295 16.19 -10.27 12.45
CA ALA A 295 16.74 -11.06 13.55
C ALA A 295 16.05 -12.43 13.66
N ALA A 296 14.72 -12.47 13.54
CA ALA A 296 13.96 -13.72 13.55
C ALA A 296 14.25 -14.62 12.33
N LEU A 297 14.46 -14.02 11.15
CA LEU A 297 14.93 -14.77 9.97
C LEU A 297 16.33 -15.34 10.19
N ALA A 298 17.25 -14.56 10.75
CA ALA A 298 18.62 -15.01 11.02
C ALA A 298 18.66 -16.17 12.01
N ASP A 299 17.87 -16.11 13.08
CA ASP A 299 17.73 -17.20 14.05
C ASP A 299 17.22 -18.49 13.38
N GLY A 300 16.18 -18.39 12.56
CA GLY A 300 15.63 -19.53 11.81
C GLY A 300 16.61 -20.14 10.78
N GLU A 301 17.55 -19.36 10.26
CA GLU A 301 18.60 -19.81 9.32
C GLU A 301 19.89 -20.25 10.04
N GLY A 302 19.96 -20.19 11.38
CA GLY A 302 21.16 -20.51 12.17
C GLY A 302 22.30 -19.50 11.98
N ALA A 303 21.98 -18.26 11.63
CA ALA A 303 22.91 -17.15 11.45
C ALA A 303 23.04 -16.33 12.75
N ASP A 304 23.46 -16.98 13.84
CA ASP A 304 23.45 -16.43 15.21
C ASP A 304 24.08 -15.02 15.33
N ALA A 305 25.21 -14.79 14.67
CA ALA A 305 25.89 -13.49 14.71
C ALA A 305 25.08 -12.36 14.03
N ASP A 306 24.31 -12.69 12.98
CA ASP A 306 23.39 -11.74 12.35
C ASP A 306 22.16 -11.51 13.24
N ALA A 307 21.63 -12.59 13.84
CA ALA A 307 20.49 -12.52 14.77
C ALA A 307 20.79 -11.61 15.96
N ASP A 308 21.93 -11.81 16.63
CA ASP A 308 22.39 -10.98 17.75
C ASP A 308 22.57 -9.53 17.35
N ARG A 309 23.23 -9.28 16.21
CA ARG A 309 23.53 -7.93 15.73
C ARG A 309 22.27 -7.15 15.39
N TRP A 310 21.35 -7.75 14.63
CA TRP A 310 20.12 -7.08 14.21
C TRP A 310 19.10 -7.00 15.35
N GLY A 311 19.07 -7.99 16.24
CA GLY A 311 18.30 -7.96 17.49
C GLY A 311 18.74 -6.81 18.39
N ALA A 312 20.04 -6.65 18.63
CA ALA A 312 20.57 -5.52 19.39
C ALA A 312 20.25 -4.16 18.76
N ALA A 313 20.26 -4.06 17.42
CA ALA A 313 19.83 -2.85 16.73
C ALA A 313 18.32 -2.58 16.91
N ALA A 314 17.48 -3.61 16.84
CA ALA A 314 16.05 -3.51 17.12
C ALA A 314 15.79 -3.05 18.56
N ASP A 315 16.54 -3.56 19.54
CA ASP A 315 16.39 -3.19 20.95
C ASP A 315 16.80 -1.73 21.19
N ARG A 316 17.89 -1.27 20.58
CA ARG A 316 18.30 0.15 20.62
C ARG A 316 17.21 1.06 20.05
N LEU A 317 16.64 0.71 18.90
CA LEU A 317 15.57 1.49 18.28
C LEU A 317 14.27 1.43 19.09
N SER A 318 13.92 0.28 19.66
CA SER A 318 12.78 0.14 20.57
C SER A 318 12.94 1.02 21.80
N GLY A 319 14.16 1.07 22.36
CA GLY A 319 14.50 2.00 23.44
C GLY A 319 14.32 3.45 23.00
N ALA A 320 14.86 3.83 21.84
CA ALA A 320 14.74 5.19 21.31
C ALA A 320 13.27 5.61 21.10
N LEU A 321 12.42 4.73 20.56
CA LEU A 321 10.98 4.94 20.41
C LEU A 321 10.32 5.23 21.76
N ALA A 322 10.62 4.41 22.78
CA ALA A 322 10.07 4.57 24.12
C ALA A 322 10.53 5.87 24.82
N HIS A 323 11.73 6.37 24.52
CA HIS A 323 12.27 7.57 25.15
C HIS A 323 11.94 8.86 24.39
N GLN A 324 11.76 8.81 23.07
CA GLN A 324 11.65 10.00 22.22
C GLN A 324 10.26 10.19 21.60
N PHE A 325 9.44 9.16 21.47
CA PHE A 325 8.08 9.26 20.90
C PHE A 325 6.99 9.01 21.93
N ALA A 326 7.12 7.96 22.75
CA ALA A 326 6.09 7.58 23.71
C ALA A 326 5.73 8.72 24.70
N PRO A 327 6.68 9.52 25.24
CA PRO A 327 6.34 10.62 26.16
C PRO A 327 5.51 11.74 25.51
N TYR A 328 5.47 11.80 24.18
CA TYR A 328 4.69 12.77 23.42
C TYR A 328 3.42 12.16 22.82
N GLY A 329 3.11 10.90 23.09
CA GLY A 329 1.92 10.22 22.58
C GLY A 329 2.05 9.68 21.15
N TYR A 330 3.27 9.32 20.73
CA TYR A 330 3.55 8.79 19.38
C TYR A 330 3.12 9.69 18.21
N PRO A 331 3.47 10.99 18.22
CA PRO A 331 3.25 11.88 17.07
C PRO A 331 4.11 11.48 15.87
N ARG A 332 3.81 12.07 14.70
CA ARG A 332 4.60 11.92 13.46
C ARG A 332 6.06 12.31 13.68
N SER A 333 6.28 13.48 14.28
CA SER A 333 7.61 13.98 14.65
C SER A 333 7.78 13.93 16.17
N PRO A 334 8.94 13.53 16.71
CA PRO A 334 9.16 13.33 18.15
C PRO A 334 9.31 14.67 18.91
N VAL A 335 8.29 15.52 18.86
CA VAL A 335 8.21 16.82 19.51
C VAL A 335 6.98 16.87 20.42
N ARG A 336 7.06 17.70 21.47
CA ARG A 336 5.91 17.96 22.35
C ARG A 336 4.79 18.63 21.53
N ASP A 337 3.55 18.16 21.74
CA ASP A 337 2.36 18.61 21.00
C ASP A 337 2.48 18.39 19.48
N GLY A 338 3.32 17.42 19.07
CA GLY A 338 3.52 17.05 17.69
C GLY A 338 2.26 16.47 17.05
N ARG A 339 2.17 16.59 15.72
CA ARG A 339 0.99 16.25 14.95
C ARG A 339 0.83 14.75 14.77
N MET A 340 -0.40 14.28 14.81
CA MET A 340 -0.76 12.88 14.59
C MET A 340 -0.78 12.53 13.10
N ASP A 341 -0.47 11.27 12.84
CA ASP A 341 -0.31 10.68 11.51
C ASP A 341 -0.67 9.20 11.59
N THR A 342 -1.16 8.64 10.49
CA THR A 342 -1.59 7.22 10.45
C THR A 342 -0.44 6.25 10.74
N SER A 343 0.83 6.65 10.60
CA SER A 343 2.01 5.84 10.94
C SER A 343 2.08 5.39 12.39
N VAL A 344 1.28 5.96 13.31
CA VAL A 344 1.12 5.37 14.65
C VAL A 344 0.63 3.91 14.59
N THR A 345 -0.07 3.52 13.52
CA THR A 345 -0.44 2.12 13.26
C THR A 345 0.76 1.21 12.95
N PHE A 346 1.92 1.75 12.55
CA PHE A 346 3.12 0.98 12.22
C PHE A 346 3.88 0.47 13.45
N VAL A 347 3.50 0.93 14.65
CA VAL A 347 4.04 0.44 15.93
C VAL A 347 2.99 -0.36 16.71
N ALA A 348 1.98 -0.89 16.01
CA ALA A 348 0.94 -1.77 16.54
C ALA A 348 0.89 -3.10 15.74
N PRO A 349 0.08 -4.08 16.15
CA PRO A 349 -0.11 -5.30 15.37
C PRO A 349 -0.56 -5.01 13.93
N PRO A 350 -0.10 -5.79 12.93
CA PRO A 350 0.75 -6.98 13.05
C PRO A 350 2.27 -6.68 13.08
N PHE A 351 2.68 -5.42 13.22
CA PHE A 351 4.09 -4.99 13.11
C PHE A 351 4.82 -4.97 14.45
N ALA A 352 4.08 -4.78 15.54
CA ALA A 352 4.57 -4.83 16.92
C ALA A 352 3.50 -5.43 17.84
N PRO A 353 3.84 -5.85 19.06
CA PRO A 353 2.85 -6.32 20.04
C PRO A 353 1.81 -5.25 20.39
N VAL A 354 0.66 -5.68 20.91
CA VAL A 354 -0.36 -4.78 21.46
C VAL A 354 0.23 -3.97 22.61
N ASP A 355 0.05 -2.66 22.56
CA ASP A 355 0.39 -1.72 23.63
C ASP A 355 -0.78 -0.75 23.87
N ALA A 356 -1.12 -0.51 25.13
CA ALA A 356 -2.27 0.32 25.49
C ALA A 356 -2.04 1.81 25.18
N GLY A 357 -0.80 2.29 25.33
CA GLY A 357 -0.42 3.67 24.99
C GLY A 357 -0.48 3.90 23.48
N VAL A 358 0.02 2.96 22.68
CA VAL A 358 -0.11 2.98 21.22
C VAL A 358 -1.57 2.89 20.79
N THR A 359 -2.38 2.05 21.45
CA THR A 359 -3.82 1.94 21.15
C THR A 359 -4.54 3.26 21.37
N ALA A 360 -4.28 3.94 22.49
CA ALA A 360 -4.82 5.27 22.77
C ALA A 360 -4.33 6.31 21.76
N ALA A 361 -3.06 6.24 21.33
CA ALA A 361 -2.51 7.12 20.31
C ALA A 361 -3.14 6.89 18.92
N ILE A 362 -3.46 5.63 18.56
CA ILE A 362 -4.21 5.30 17.35
C ILE A 362 -5.62 5.91 17.39
N GLU A 363 -6.31 5.84 18.52
CA GLU A 363 -7.65 6.43 18.69
C GLU A 363 -7.61 7.96 18.59
N HIS A 364 -6.59 8.59 19.18
CA HIS A 364 -6.35 10.03 19.05
C HIS A 364 -6.07 10.43 17.59
N ALA A 365 -5.16 9.72 16.92
CA ALA A 365 -4.84 9.96 15.51
C ALA A 365 -6.09 9.84 14.62
N PHE A 366 -6.89 8.79 14.80
CA PHE A 366 -8.14 8.62 14.08
C PHE A 366 -9.10 9.80 14.30
N ALA A 367 -9.27 10.25 15.55
CA ALA A 367 -10.14 11.37 15.88
C ALA A 367 -9.73 12.69 15.21
N GLU A 368 -8.42 12.95 15.11
CA GLU A 368 -7.89 14.16 14.45
C GLU A 368 -7.95 14.09 12.92
N GLN A 369 -7.98 12.87 12.35
CA GLN A 369 -7.88 12.66 10.90
C GLN A 369 -9.21 12.35 10.21
N VAL A 370 -10.27 12.02 10.97
CA VAL A 370 -11.56 11.62 10.40
C VAL A 370 -12.28 12.77 9.69
N LEU A 371 -12.84 12.47 8.53
CA LEU A 371 -13.61 13.38 7.69
C LEU A 371 -15.12 13.15 7.83
N PRO A 372 -15.98 14.10 7.42
CA PRO A 372 -17.43 13.96 7.52
C PRO A 372 -18.03 12.73 6.81
N ASN A 373 -17.36 12.21 5.77
CA ASN A 373 -17.78 10.99 5.08
C ASN A 373 -17.36 9.69 5.80
N GLY A 374 -16.65 9.79 6.93
CA GLY A 374 -16.15 8.66 7.74
C GLY A 374 -14.79 8.10 7.31
N GLY A 375 -14.22 8.59 6.21
CA GLY A 375 -12.84 8.27 5.85
C GLY A 375 -11.84 9.14 6.61
N VAL A 376 -10.54 8.96 6.38
CA VAL A 376 -9.50 9.71 7.10
C VAL A 376 -8.51 10.38 6.14
N LEU A 377 -7.88 11.47 6.61
CA LEU A 377 -6.68 12.03 6.02
C LEU A 377 -5.43 11.21 6.41
N PRO A 378 -4.31 11.31 5.68
CA PRO A 378 -3.04 10.69 6.08
C PRO A 378 -2.44 11.17 7.40
N GLY A 379 -2.73 12.42 7.79
CA GLY A 379 -2.30 13.04 9.04
C GLY A 379 -2.85 14.46 9.17
N GLU A 380 -2.72 15.07 10.34
CA GLU A 380 -3.25 16.42 10.62
C GLU A 380 -2.68 17.50 9.67
N GLU A 381 -1.38 17.42 9.38
CA GLU A 381 -0.69 18.33 8.47
C GLU A 381 -0.62 17.84 7.03
N TRP A 382 -1.60 17.04 6.60
CA TRP A 382 -1.69 16.64 5.21
C TRP A 382 -1.77 17.88 4.28
N PRO A 383 -0.78 18.11 3.39
CA PRO A 383 -0.71 19.30 2.55
C PRO A 383 -1.64 19.22 1.33
N GLY A 384 -2.17 18.03 1.03
CA GLY A 384 -3.11 17.83 -0.06
C GLY A 384 -4.53 18.28 0.28
N ASN A 385 -5.50 17.85 -0.51
CA ASN A 385 -6.89 18.22 -0.32
C ASN A 385 -7.44 17.62 0.99
N LYS A 386 -7.78 18.49 1.96
CA LYS A 386 -8.30 18.14 3.29
C LYS A 386 -9.74 17.65 3.31
N HIS A 387 -10.38 17.52 2.15
CA HIS A 387 -11.74 17.00 2.01
C HIS A 387 -11.77 15.64 1.30
N ILE A 388 -10.61 15.07 0.94
CA ILE A 388 -10.52 13.78 0.28
C ILE A 388 -10.02 12.75 1.27
N ALA A 389 -10.84 11.74 1.52
CA ALA A 389 -10.46 10.59 2.31
C ALA A 389 -9.51 9.70 1.51
N TRP A 390 -8.53 9.13 2.20
CA TRP A 390 -7.63 8.16 1.62
C TRP A 390 -7.95 6.77 2.14
N THR A 391 -8.17 5.83 1.23
CA THR A 391 -8.51 4.45 1.58
C THR A 391 -7.36 3.63 2.16
N PRO A 392 -6.07 3.83 1.79
CA PRO A 392 -5.01 3.06 2.42
C PRO A 392 -4.91 3.34 3.94
N GLU A 393 -5.21 4.56 4.36
CA GLU A 393 -5.17 5.01 5.74
C GLU A 393 -6.33 4.40 6.54
N VAL A 394 -7.54 4.40 5.97
CA VAL A 394 -8.68 3.68 6.56
C VAL A 394 -8.34 2.19 6.71
N ALA A 395 -7.67 1.61 5.72
CA ALA A 395 -7.26 0.21 5.75
C ALA A 395 -6.14 -0.05 6.79
N LEU A 396 -5.22 0.90 7.02
CA LEU A 396 -4.21 0.81 8.09
C LEU A 396 -4.85 0.82 9.48
N PHE A 397 -5.78 1.75 9.75
CA PHE A 397 -6.54 1.75 10.99
C PHE A 397 -7.35 0.46 11.15
N GLY A 398 -7.97 -0.03 10.08
CA GLY A 398 -8.73 -1.28 10.06
C GLY A 398 -7.87 -2.51 10.34
N LEU A 399 -6.69 -2.60 9.72
CA LEU A 399 -5.72 -3.66 9.95
C LEU A 399 -5.20 -3.63 11.39
N ALA A 400 -4.82 -2.45 11.91
CA ALA A 400 -4.36 -2.32 13.28
C ALA A 400 -5.45 -2.69 14.28
N ALA A 401 -6.70 -2.31 14.03
CA ALA A 401 -7.84 -2.73 14.85
C ALA A 401 -8.05 -4.25 14.81
N ALA A 402 -8.07 -4.85 13.62
CA ALA A 402 -8.27 -6.28 13.43
C ALA A 402 -7.18 -7.10 14.14
N ALA A 403 -5.91 -6.78 13.87
CA ALA A 403 -4.76 -7.48 14.43
C ALA A 403 -4.59 -7.26 15.94
N SER A 404 -5.21 -6.22 16.51
CA SER A 404 -5.24 -5.97 17.96
C SER A 404 -6.49 -6.53 18.66
N GLY A 405 -7.36 -7.26 17.95
CA GLY A 405 -8.60 -7.80 18.51
C GLY A 405 -9.71 -6.77 18.75
N ARG A 406 -9.59 -5.53 18.22
CA ARG A 406 -10.64 -4.51 18.24
C ARG A 406 -11.62 -4.73 17.08
N THR A 407 -12.34 -5.84 17.14
CA THR A 407 -13.18 -6.36 16.05
C THR A 407 -14.22 -5.36 15.58
N GLU A 408 -14.97 -4.70 16.47
CA GLU A 408 -16.03 -3.75 16.06
C GLU A 408 -15.45 -2.59 15.23
N THR A 409 -14.38 -1.96 15.71
CA THR A 409 -13.67 -0.90 14.98
C THR A 409 -13.16 -1.37 13.62
N ALA A 410 -12.60 -2.59 13.55
CA ALA A 410 -12.14 -3.16 12.29
C ALA A 410 -13.29 -3.34 11.29
N LEU A 411 -14.43 -3.87 11.75
CA LEU A 411 -15.61 -4.11 10.91
C LEU A 411 -16.22 -2.80 10.39
N ASP A 412 -16.26 -1.75 11.20
CA ASP A 412 -16.77 -0.44 10.79
C ASP A 412 -15.92 0.17 9.66
N LEU A 413 -14.60 0.08 9.78
CA LEU A 413 -13.65 0.59 8.78
C LEU A 413 -13.67 -0.25 7.50
N LEU A 414 -13.76 -1.58 7.62
CA LEU A 414 -13.93 -2.49 6.48
C LEU A 414 -15.27 -2.25 5.77
N ASP A 415 -16.35 -1.96 6.50
CA ASP A 415 -17.64 -1.60 5.92
C ASP A 415 -17.61 -0.23 5.25
N TRP A 416 -16.83 0.71 5.78
CA TRP A 416 -16.58 1.97 5.10
C TRP A 416 -15.89 1.71 3.75
N LEU A 417 -14.81 0.93 3.72
CA LEU A 417 -14.11 0.57 2.48
C LEU A 417 -15.03 -0.14 1.49
N ARG A 418 -15.84 -1.10 1.98
CA ARG A 418 -16.81 -1.86 1.18
C ARG A 418 -17.86 -0.99 0.51
N ARG A 419 -18.36 0.04 1.20
CA ARG A 419 -19.37 0.99 0.70
C ARG A 419 -18.82 1.99 -0.32
N HIS A 420 -17.53 2.32 -0.23
CA HIS A 420 -16.88 3.31 -1.09
C HIS A 420 -16.06 2.70 -2.23
N ARG A 421 -16.31 1.42 -2.55
CA ARG A 421 -15.80 0.78 -3.76
C ARG A 421 -16.41 1.46 -4.99
N THR A 422 -15.72 1.37 -6.12
CA THR A 422 -16.19 1.87 -7.40
C THR A 422 -17.48 1.17 -7.86
N SER A 423 -18.06 1.60 -8.99
CA SER A 423 -19.24 0.95 -9.58
C SER A 423 -19.02 -0.52 -9.97
N LEU A 424 -17.77 -0.96 -10.23
CA LEU A 424 -17.44 -2.38 -10.43
C LEU A 424 -16.96 -3.08 -9.15
N GLY A 425 -16.94 -2.40 -8.02
CA GLY A 425 -16.62 -3.00 -6.73
C GLY A 425 -15.13 -3.10 -6.43
N VAL A 426 -14.27 -2.29 -7.06
CA VAL A 426 -12.83 -2.22 -6.72
C VAL A 426 -12.53 -1.12 -5.69
N LEU A 427 -11.42 -1.23 -4.98
CA LEU A 427 -11.01 -0.27 -3.94
C LEU A 427 -10.20 0.89 -4.56
N PRO A 428 -10.70 2.15 -4.55
CA PRO A 428 -9.96 3.30 -5.06
C PRO A 428 -8.90 3.78 -4.08
N GLU A 429 -7.92 4.58 -4.50
CA GLU A 429 -6.96 5.27 -3.60
C GLU A 429 -7.68 6.31 -2.71
N LYS A 430 -8.63 7.04 -3.30
CA LYS A 430 -9.25 8.22 -2.69
C LYS A 430 -10.75 8.21 -2.86
N VAL A 431 -11.43 8.82 -1.89
CA VAL A 431 -12.88 8.99 -1.85
C VAL A 431 -13.21 10.45 -1.57
N GLY A 432 -14.05 11.05 -2.41
CA GLY A 432 -14.48 12.43 -2.29
C GLY A 432 -15.50 12.65 -1.17
N PRO A 433 -15.86 13.91 -0.88
CA PRO A 433 -16.89 14.26 0.10
C PRO A 433 -18.27 13.66 -0.20
N ASP A 434 -18.55 13.38 -1.46
CA ASP A 434 -19.78 12.76 -1.96
C ASP A 434 -19.79 11.22 -1.84
N GLY A 435 -18.68 10.63 -1.35
CA GLY A 435 -18.53 9.19 -1.23
C GLY A 435 -18.15 8.49 -2.55
N HIS A 436 -17.85 9.24 -3.61
CA HIS A 436 -17.43 8.68 -4.88
C HIS A 436 -15.91 8.62 -5.03
N GLN A 437 -15.45 7.80 -5.97
CA GLN A 437 -14.03 7.67 -6.31
C GLN A 437 -13.42 9.03 -6.67
N ALA A 438 -12.32 9.39 -6.00
CA ALA A 438 -11.58 10.63 -6.21
C ALA A 438 -10.09 10.40 -6.55
N GLY A 439 -9.71 9.16 -6.84
CA GLY A 439 -8.35 8.76 -7.21
C GLY A 439 -8.33 7.47 -8.02
N VAL A 440 -7.13 7.01 -8.37
CA VAL A 440 -6.97 5.81 -9.19
C VAL A 440 -7.60 4.58 -8.52
N ALA A 441 -8.13 3.65 -9.32
CA ALA A 441 -8.67 2.40 -8.82
C ALA A 441 -8.39 1.24 -9.80
N PRO A 442 -8.06 0.03 -9.31
CA PRO A 442 -7.81 -0.31 -7.91
C PRO A 442 -6.50 0.29 -7.38
N LEU A 443 -6.38 0.47 -6.07
CA LEU A 443 -5.08 0.67 -5.41
C LEU A 443 -4.64 -0.65 -4.76
N GLY A 444 -3.50 -1.19 -5.21
CA GLY A 444 -2.96 -2.46 -4.72
C GLY A 444 -2.64 -2.45 -3.23
N TRP A 445 -2.17 -1.31 -2.69
CA TRP A 445 -1.86 -1.18 -1.27
C TRP A 445 -3.11 -1.30 -0.38
N THR A 446 -4.20 -0.59 -0.70
CA THR A 446 -5.49 -0.74 0.00
C THR A 446 -6.02 -2.16 -0.10
N ALA A 447 -5.98 -2.76 -1.29
CA ALA A 447 -6.41 -4.15 -1.50
C ALA A 447 -5.63 -5.13 -0.61
N SER A 448 -4.31 -4.95 -0.50
CA SER A 448 -3.44 -5.78 0.34
C SER A 448 -3.81 -5.68 1.82
N MET A 449 -4.02 -4.46 2.32
CA MET A 449 -4.37 -4.23 3.73
C MET A 449 -5.77 -4.75 4.08
N VAL A 450 -6.73 -4.69 3.14
CA VAL A 450 -8.04 -5.32 3.33
C VAL A 450 -7.91 -6.84 3.48
N VAL A 451 -7.12 -7.49 2.63
CA VAL A 451 -6.89 -8.95 2.74
C VAL A 451 -6.23 -9.29 4.06
N LEU A 452 -5.19 -8.54 4.47
CA LEU A 452 -4.53 -8.73 5.75
C LEU A 452 -5.48 -8.52 6.94
N ALA A 453 -6.33 -7.48 6.91
CA ALA A 453 -7.28 -7.20 7.99
C ALA A 453 -8.36 -8.28 8.11
N LEU A 454 -8.89 -8.76 6.99
CA LEU A 454 -9.84 -9.87 6.97
C LEU A 454 -9.21 -11.17 7.45
N ALA A 455 -7.97 -11.45 7.07
CA ALA A 455 -7.24 -12.60 7.60
C ALA A 455 -6.99 -12.47 9.10
N ALA A 456 -6.63 -11.29 9.60
CA ALA A 456 -6.42 -11.01 11.02
C ALA A 456 -7.68 -11.22 11.88
N LEU A 457 -8.87 -11.00 11.31
CA LEU A 457 -10.16 -11.25 11.96
C LEU A 457 -10.50 -12.74 12.05
N GLU A 458 -9.92 -13.58 11.18
CA GLU A 458 -10.11 -15.04 11.20
C GLU A 458 -9.09 -15.71 12.11
N GLU A 459 -7.82 -15.35 11.93
CA GLU A 459 -6.70 -15.90 12.68
C GLU A 459 -5.68 -14.80 13.00
N PRO A 460 -5.09 -14.77 14.21
CA PRO A 460 -4.05 -13.82 14.54
C PRO A 460 -2.90 -13.84 13.52
N LEU A 461 -2.56 -12.68 12.98
CA LEU A 461 -1.39 -12.55 12.11
C LEU A 461 -0.11 -12.69 12.94
N PRO A 462 0.96 -13.30 12.39
CA PRO A 462 2.23 -13.38 13.09
C PRO A 462 2.80 -11.97 13.27
N ILE A 463 3.33 -11.71 14.47
CA ILE A 463 3.99 -10.45 14.85
C ILE A 463 5.50 -10.72 15.00
N PRO A 464 6.40 -9.86 14.47
CA PRO A 464 7.83 -10.02 14.66
C PRO A 464 8.19 -10.15 16.15
N PRO A 465 8.98 -11.16 16.55
CA PRO A 465 9.36 -11.36 17.94
C PRO A 465 10.04 -10.14 18.57
N THR A 466 9.79 -9.90 19.85
CA THR A 466 10.47 -8.85 20.63
C THR A 466 11.54 -9.48 21.51
N GLY A 467 12.81 -9.19 21.22
CA GLY A 467 13.98 -9.70 21.95
C GLY A 467 14.39 -11.11 21.55
N SER A 468 15.67 -11.44 21.76
CA SER A 468 16.20 -12.79 21.63
C SER A 468 15.51 -13.69 22.66
N GLY A 469 14.91 -14.79 22.22
CA GLY A 469 14.34 -15.78 23.12
C GLY A 469 15.41 -16.33 24.06
N ALA A 470 15.47 -15.81 25.28
CA ALA A 470 15.97 -16.55 26.42
C ALA A 470 14.75 -17.24 27.06
N GLY A 471 14.42 -18.41 26.50
CA GLY A 471 13.64 -19.42 27.20
C GLY A 471 14.41 -20.01 28.37
#